data_AF-A0A9P5MDT3-F1
#
_entry.id   AF-A0A9P5MDT3-F1
#
_cell.length_a   1.000
_cell.length_b   1.000
_cell.length_c   1.000
_cell.angle_alpha   90.00
_cell.angle_beta   90.00
_cell.angle_gamma   90.00
#
_symmetry.space_group_name_H-M   'P 1'
#
loop_
_entity.id
_entity.type
_entity.pdbx_description
1 polymer ?
#
loop_
_entity_poly.entity_id
_entity_poly.type
_entity_poly.pdbx_seq_one_letter_code
_entity_poly.pdbx_strand_id
1 'polypeptide(L)'
;MTALSEAASTFLTRKVTIDRDIVTYRTLSRELSIHVNEAKKWLEQYLEQARGSQSPVHATYVVTGEVQPTPVKQSPIQDEDGSGDSQMQEYSQNSGVSASIDEDAAPTWQMLLAPEDELEQCKGSFARVASVGVYSLSPGVVKVRIAILVTGYCCLLHRF
;
A
#
# COMPACT_ATOMS: atom_id res chain seq x y z
N MET A 1 -2.31 22.70 24.57
CA MET A 1 -2.11 21.63 23.56
C MET A 1 -3.25 20.61 23.52
N THR A 2 -4.30 20.73 24.35
CA THR A 2 -5.45 19.79 24.43
C THR A 2 -6.62 20.11 23.49
N ALA A 3 -6.79 21.36 23.05
CA ALA A 3 -7.92 21.72 22.18
C ALA A 3 -7.87 21.01 20.81
N LEU A 4 -6.66 20.85 20.23
CA LEU A 4 -6.48 20.14 18.97
C LEU A 4 -6.73 18.63 19.11
N SER A 5 -6.38 18.03 20.25
CA SER A 5 -6.65 16.60 20.48
C SER A 5 -8.15 16.31 20.56
N GLU A 6 -8.89 17.20 21.22
CA GLU A 6 -10.33 17.08 21.35
C GLU A 6 -11.04 17.29 20.01
N ALA A 7 -10.64 18.29 19.24
CA ALA A 7 -11.15 18.53 17.89
C ALA A 7 -10.90 17.32 16.97
N ALA A 8 -9.71 16.71 17.03
CA ALA A 8 -9.36 15.54 16.25
C ALA A 8 -10.22 14.32 16.61
N SER A 9 -10.38 14.03 17.91
CA SER A 9 -11.22 12.92 18.38
C SER A 9 -12.70 13.12 18.04
N THR A 10 -13.20 14.35 18.17
CA THR A 10 -14.58 14.69 17.79
C THR A 10 -14.82 14.51 16.29
N PHE A 11 -13.89 14.98 15.46
CA PHE A 11 -13.95 14.81 14.01
C PHE A 11 -13.94 13.33 13.62
N LEU A 12 -13.01 12.54 14.21
CA LEU A 12 -12.90 11.11 13.96
C LEU A 12 -14.17 10.36 14.37
N THR A 13 -14.70 10.64 15.56
CA THR A 13 -15.93 10.02 16.06
C THR A 13 -17.12 10.34 15.16
N ARG A 14 -17.26 11.60 14.73
CA ARG A 14 -18.32 11.97 13.79
C ARG A 14 -18.19 11.19 12.48
N LYS A 15 -17.00 11.17 11.88
CA LYS A 15 -16.80 10.52 10.58
C LYS A 15 -16.92 9.00 10.62
N VAL A 16 -16.28 8.36 11.60
CA VAL A 16 -16.22 6.90 11.72
C VAL A 16 -17.54 6.36 12.27
N THR A 17 -18.08 6.96 13.34
CA THR A 17 -19.26 6.41 14.03
C THR A 17 -20.57 6.88 13.41
N ILE A 18 -20.69 8.16 13.03
CA ILE A 18 -21.96 8.73 12.51
C ILE A 18 -22.04 8.54 11.00
N ASP A 19 -21.06 9.07 10.26
CA ASP A 19 -21.10 9.05 8.79
C ASP A 19 -20.74 7.66 8.21
N ARG A 20 -20.15 6.79 9.05
CA ARG A 20 -19.61 5.48 8.67
C ARG A 20 -18.62 5.53 7.49
N ASP A 21 -17.86 6.60 7.41
CA ASP A 21 -16.92 6.89 6.33
C ASP A 21 -15.51 6.39 6.66
N ILE A 22 -14.70 6.16 5.63
CA ILE A 22 -13.29 5.77 5.79
C ILE A 22 -12.45 7.02 5.93
N VAL A 23 -11.80 7.18 7.09
CA VAL A 23 -10.95 8.34 7.35
C VAL A 23 -9.49 7.97 7.17
N THR A 24 -8.78 8.71 6.32
CA THR A 24 -7.33 8.59 6.14
C THR A 24 -6.59 9.72 6.86
N TYR A 25 -5.29 9.54 7.13
CA TYR A 25 -4.46 10.63 7.68
C TYR A 25 -4.43 11.85 6.76
N ARG A 26 -4.63 11.67 5.44
CA ARG A 26 -4.67 12.76 4.46
C ARG A 26 -5.91 13.60 4.64
N THR A 27 -7.07 12.96 4.82
CA THR A 27 -8.33 13.66 5.10
C THR A 27 -8.24 14.43 6.41
N LEU A 28 -7.74 13.79 7.47
CA LEU A 28 -7.60 14.41 8.79
C LEU A 28 -6.63 15.60 8.79
N SER A 29 -5.49 15.47 8.09
CA SER A 29 -4.51 16.56 7.93
C SER A 29 -5.09 17.76 7.19
N ARG A 30 -5.91 17.52 6.16
CA ARG A 30 -6.56 18.60 5.38
C ARG A 30 -7.63 19.34 6.19
N GLU A 31 -8.45 18.62 6.93
CA GLU A 31 -9.55 19.20 7.71
C GLU A 31 -9.05 20.00 8.92
N LEU A 32 -8.04 19.47 9.62
CA LEU A 32 -7.48 20.13 10.80
C LEU A 32 -6.28 21.04 10.49
N SER A 33 -5.85 21.09 9.22
CA SER A 33 -4.65 21.83 8.77
C SER A 33 -3.38 21.50 9.59
N ILE A 34 -3.22 20.23 9.97
CA ILE A 34 -2.08 19.74 10.76
C ILE A 34 -1.08 18.96 9.91
N HIS A 35 0.15 18.81 10.40
CA HIS A 35 1.17 18.04 9.70
C HIS A 35 0.80 16.55 9.63
N VAL A 36 1.15 15.88 8.53
CA VAL A 36 0.84 14.46 8.30
C VAL A 36 1.32 13.56 9.44
N ASN A 37 2.47 13.86 10.03
CA ASN A 37 2.99 13.10 11.18
C ASN A 37 2.13 13.26 12.43
N GLU A 38 1.54 14.43 12.68
CA GLU A 38 0.60 14.60 13.78
C GLU A 38 -0.70 13.86 13.48
N ALA A 39 -1.20 13.95 12.25
CA ALA A 39 -2.39 13.21 11.83
C ALA A 39 -2.25 11.69 12.07
N LYS A 40 -1.08 11.11 11.78
CA LYS A 40 -0.79 9.70 12.08
C LYS A 40 -0.88 9.39 13.58
N LYS A 41 -0.24 10.21 14.43
CA LYS A 41 -0.30 10.06 15.89
C LYS A 41 -1.74 10.14 16.41
N TRP A 42 -2.56 11.04 15.86
CA TRP A 42 -3.97 11.15 16.25
C TRP A 42 -4.78 9.91 15.86
N LEU A 43 -4.54 9.32 14.69
CA LEU A 43 -5.20 8.08 14.29
C LEU A 43 -4.80 6.91 15.21
N GLU A 44 -3.52 6.81 15.56
CA GLU A 44 -3.01 5.79 16.49
C GLU A 44 -3.65 5.94 17.87
N GLN A 45 -3.65 7.16 18.42
CA GLN A 45 -4.27 7.44 19.71
C GLN A 45 -5.78 7.14 19.71
N TYR A 46 -6.49 7.49 18.62
CA TYR A 46 -7.91 7.18 18.51
C TYR A 46 -8.17 5.67 18.43
N LEU A 47 -7.31 4.92 17.71
CA LEU A 47 -7.40 3.46 17.64
C LEU A 47 -7.24 2.82 19.02
N GLU A 48 -6.27 3.28 19.83
CA GLU A 48 -6.08 2.82 21.21
C GLU A 48 -7.32 3.10 22.08
N GLN A 49 -7.90 4.30 21.95
CA GLN A 49 -9.13 4.68 22.66
C GLN A 49 -10.34 3.83 22.22
N ALA A 50 -10.48 3.56 20.92
CA ALA A 50 -11.55 2.75 20.37
C ALA A 50 -11.44 1.28 20.79
N ARG A 51 -10.22 0.73 20.88
CA ARG A 51 -9.95 -0.61 21.45
C ARG A 51 -10.38 -0.71 22.91
N GLY A 52 -10.11 0.33 23.71
CA GLY A 52 -10.59 0.41 25.09
C GLY A 52 -12.12 0.54 25.20
N SER A 53 -12.76 1.13 24.18
CA SER A 53 -14.18 1.49 24.18
C SER A 53 -15.00 0.63 23.22
N GLN A 54 -14.83 -0.71 23.21
CA GLN A 54 -15.66 -1.73 22.54
C GLN A 54 -16.29 -1.40 21.16
N SER A 55 -15.71 -0.46 20.41
CA SER A 55 -16.25 0.01 19.15
C SER A 55 -15.51 -0.72 18.02
N PRO A 56 -16.21 -1.33 17.05
CA PRO A 56 -15.58 -2.10 15.99
C PRO A 56 -14.92 -1.17 14.97
N VAL A 57 -13.78 -0.60 15.32
CA VAL A 57 -12.95 0.23 14.43
C VAL A 57 -11.79 -0.62 13.94
N HIS A 58 -11.72 -0.78 12.62
CA HIS A 58 -10.65 -1.50 11.94
C HIS A 58 -9.67 -0.50 11.33
N ALA A 59 -8.38 -0.69 11.63
CA ALA A 59 -7.30 0.08 11.04
C ALA A 59 -6.68 -0.65 9.85
N THR A 60 -6.32 0.10 8.82
CA THR A 60 -5.46 -0.38 7.73
C THR A 60 -4.10 0.27 7.88
N TYR A 61 -3.07 -0.57 7.89
CA TYR A 61 -1.68 -0.15 7.98
C TYR A 61 -1.09 -0.03 6.59
N VAL A 62 -0.13 0.88 6.47
CA VAL A 62 0.73 0.95 5.31
C VAL A 62 2.16 0.57 5.70
N VAL A 63 2.71 -0.35 4.93
CA VAL A 63 4.09 -0.82 5.05
C VAL A 63 4.83 -0.35 3.81
N THR A 64 5.96 0.31 4.03
CA THR A 64 6.87 0.71 2.97
C THR A 64 8.21 0.06 3.23
N GLY A 65 8.78 -0.54 2.20
CA GLY A 65 10.06 -1.22 2.30
C GLY A 65 10.66 -1.53 0.95
N GLU A 66 11.86 -2.08 1.01
CA GLU A 66 12.59 -2.62 -0.13
C GLU A 66 12.23 -4.08 -0.31
N VAL A 67 12.00 -4.47 -1.56
CA VAL A 67 11.67 -5.86 -1.94
C VAL A 67 12.78 -6.37 -2.84
N GLN A 68 13.18 -7.62 -2.65
CA GLN A 68 14.12 -8.24 -3.58
C GLN A 68 13.45 -8.33 -4.96
N PRO A 69 14.16 -8.00 -6.05
CA PRO A 69 13.65 -8.16 -7.39
C PRO A 69 13.35 -9.64 -7.62
N THR A 70 12.08 -10.02 -7.57
CA THR A 70 11.64 -11.34 -7.97
C THR A 70 11.37 -11.30 -9.47
N PRO A 71 11.99 -12.18 -10.28
CA PRO A 71 11.70 -12.25 -11.70
C PRO A 71 10.23 -12.65 -11.86
N VAL A 72 9.51 -11.85 -12.62
CA VAL A 72 8.08 -12.00 -12.89
C VAL A 72 7.86 -13.36 -13.55
N LYS A 73 7.48 -14.39 -12.80
CA LYS A 73 6.97 -15.65 -13.37
C LYS A 73 5.53 -15.42 -13.80
N GLN A 74 5.36 -14.88 -15.00
CA GLN A 74 4.08 -14.97 -15.70
C GLN A 74 3.83 -16.45 -16.01
N SER A 75 2.65 -16.90 -15.66
CA SER A 75 2.13 -18.28 -15.71
C SER A 75 2.44 -18.97 -17.05
N PRO A 76 2.75 -20.28 -17.06
CA PRO A 76 2.82 -21.03 -18.31
C PRO A 76 1.42 -21.19 -18.89
N ILE A 77 1.14 -20.49 -19.99
CA ILE A 77 0.02 -20.83 -20.88
C ILE A 77 0.48 -22.06 -21.66
N GLN A 78 -0.03 -23.23 -21.26
CA GLN A 78 -0.10 -24.41 -22.11
C GLN A 78 -1.19 -24.14 -23.14
N ASP A 79 -0.94 -24.43 -24.42
CA ASP A 79 -1.88 -24.83 -25.49
C ASP A 79 -1.01 -24.98 -26.77
N GLU A 80 -0.56 -26.19 -27.14
CA GLU A 80 -1.20 -27.13 -28.07
C GLU A 80 -1.64 -26.54 -29.45
N ASP A 81 -0.82 -26.86 -30.45
CA ASP A 81 -1.09 -27.22 -31.86
C ASP A 81 -2.07 -26.39 -32.72
N GLY A 82 -1.59 -25.89 -33.87
CA GLY A 82 -2.49 -25.45 -34.96
C GLY A 82 -1.92 -24.40 -35.93
N SER A 83 -1.55 -24.84 -37.14
CA SER A 83 -1.16 -24.02 -38.30
C SER A 83 -2.21 -22.98 -38.74
N GLY A 84 -1.76 -21.86 -39.30
CA GLY A 84 -2.60 -21.03 -40.19
C GLY A 84 -2.15 -19.58 -40.36
N ASP A 85 -1.38 -19.31 -41.41
CA ASP A 85 -0.96 -17.99 -41.92
C ASP A 85 -2.15 -17.03 -42.13
N SER A 86 -2.12 -15.84 -41.51
CA SER A 86 -2.90 -14.66 -41.92
C SER A 86 -2.32 -13.37 -41.34
N GLN A 87 -2.25 -12.38 -42.23
CA GLN A 87 -1.43 -11.18 -42.19
C GLN A 87 -1.95 -10.05 -41.29
N MET A 88 -0.98 -9.26 -40.80
CA MET A 88 -1.06 -7.84 -40.44
C MET A 88 -2.01 -7.44 -39.30
N GLN A 89 -1.54 -7.58 -38.06
CA GLN A 89 -1.86 -6.63 -36.99
C GLN A 89 -0.56 -6.16 -36.33
N GLU A 90 -0.53 -4.85 -36.13
CA GLU A 90 0.48 -3.99 -35.52
C GLU A 90 1.30 -4.67 -34.41
N TYR A 91 2.57 -4.92 -34.72
CA TYR A 91 3.51 -5.65 -33.89
C TYR A 91 4.05 -4.73 -32.78
N SER A 92 3.60 -5.01 -31.57
CA SER A 92 4.38 -4.79 -30.35
C SER A 92 5.79 -5.34 -30.57
N GLN A 93 6.79 -4.45 -30.61
CA GLN A 93 8.19 -4.83 -30.78
C GLN A 93 8.72 -5.47 -29.50
N ASN A 94 8.38 -6.74 -29.33
CA ASN A 94 9.13 -7.68 -28.50
C ASN A 94 10.44 -8.00 -29.22
N SER A 95 11.43 -7.12 -29.09
CA SER A 95 12.80 -7.47 -29.42
C SER A 95 13.28 -8.48 -28.39
N GLY A 96 13.36 -9.74 -28.82
CA GLY A 96 14.06 -10.79 -28.11
C GLY A 96 15.47 -10.34 -27.79
N VAL A 97 15.70 -10.01 -26.52
CA VAL A 97 17.03 -9.92 -25.96
C VAL A 97 17.20 -11.16 -25.09
N SER A 98 18.07 -12.05 -25.59
CA SER A 98 18.71 -13.11 -24.85
C SER A 98 19.06 -12.64 -23.43
N ALA A 99 18.63 -13.40 -22.44
CA ALA A 99 18.94 -13.20 -21.04
C ALA A 99 20.46 -13.14 -20.81
N SER A 100 21.01 -11.92 -20.80
CA SER A 100 22.11 -11.60 -19.91
C SER A 100 21.54 -11.58 -18.50
N ILE A 101 22.13 -12.40 -17.63
CA ILE A 101 21.93 -12.26 -16.19
C ILE A 101 22.56 -10.92 -15.83
N ASP A 102 21.74 -9.87 -15.76
CA ASP A 102 22.17 -8.60 -15.18
C ASP A 102 22.24 -8.80 -13.66
N GLU A 103 23.46 -9.02 -13.15
CA GLU A 103 23.81 -9.09 -11.72
C GLU A 103 23.63 -7.73 -11.00
N ASP A 104 22.99 -6.76 -11.63
CA ASP A 104 22.79 -5.39 -11.14
C ASP A 104 21.29 -5.05 -11.00
N ALA A 105 20.53 -5.97 -10.41
CA ALA A 105 19.12 -5.75 -10.14
C ALA A 105 18.96 -4.78 -8.95
N ALA A 106 18.76 -3.50 -9.28
CA ALA A 106 18.66 -2.43 -8.30
C ALA A 106 17.53 -2.65 -7.26
N PRO A 107 17.74 -2.20 -6.02
CA PRO A 107 16.75 -2.34 -4.95
C PRO A 107 15.44 -1.62 -5.30
N THR A 108 14.34 -2.38 -5.34
CA THR A 108 13.02 -1.85 -5.69
C THR A 108 12.25 -1.49 -4.42
N TRP A 109 11.77 -0.24 -4.36
CA TRP A 109 10.94 0.23 -3.25
C TRP A 109 9.48 -0.10 -3.52
N GLN A 110 8.81 -0.73 -2.56
CA GLN A 110 7.40 -1.08 -2.65
C GLN A 110 6.62 -0.55 -1.44
N MET A 111 5.38 -0.14 -1.69
CA MET A 111 4.42 0.29 -0.67
C MET A 111 3.17 -0.56 -0.74
N LEU A 112 2.74 -1.08 0.41
CA LEU A 112 1.69 -2.07 0.52
C LEU A 112 0.72 -1.72 1.65
N LEU A 113 -0.58 -1.81 1.36
CA LEU A 113 -1.64 -1.68 2.35
C LEU A 113 -2.01 -3.04 2.91
N ALA A 114 -1.96 -3.19 4.22
CA ALA A 114 -2.28 -4.41 4.93
C ALA A 114 -3.33 -4.15 6.02
N PRO A 115 -4.33 -5.03 6.19
CA PRO A 115 -5.16 -5.02 7.40
C PRO A 115 -4.33 -5.44 8.62
N GLU A 116 -4.91 -5.27 9.81
CA GLU A 116 -4.24 -5.62 11.08
C GLU A 116 -3.83 -7.10 11.14
N ASP A 117 -4.68 -8.01 10.65
CA ASP A 117 -4.44 -9.47 10.72
C ASP A 117 -3.28 -9.94 9.83
N GLU A 118 -3.05 -9.30 8.69
CA GLU A 118 -2.07 -9.71 7.69
C GLU A 118 -0.76 -8.89 7.77
N LEU A 119 -0.65 -7.97 8.73
CA LEU A 119 0.48 -7.06 8.88
C LEU A 119 1.82 -7.81 9.02
N GLU A 120 1.86 -8.89 9.80
CA GLU A 120 3.08 -9.68 10.03
C GLU A 120 3.53 -10.44 8.77
N GLN A 121 2.58 -10.97 7.99
CA GLN A 121 2.87 -11.60 6.71
C GLN A 121 3.44 -10.59 5.72
N CYS A 122 2.86 -9.38 5.68
CA CYS A 122 3.31 -8.30 4.83
C CYS A 122 4.72 -7.81 5.22
N LYS A 123 5.05 -7.73 6.51
CA LYS A 123 6.41 -7.38 6.95
C LYS A 123 7.44 -8.41 6.48
N GLY A 124 7.08 -9.70 6.48
CA GLY A 124 7.95 -10.79 6.03
C GLY A 124 8.24 -10.80 4.52
N SER A 125 7.41 -10.15 3.69
CA SER A 125 7.66 -10.08 2.24
C SER A 125 8.71 -9.03 1.85
N PHE A 126 9.07 -8.11 2.74
CA PHE A 126 10.09 -7.10 2.47
C PHE A 126 11.48 -7.60 2.85
N ALA A 127 12.48 -7.32 2.02
CA ALA A 127 13.88 -7.52 2.36
C ALA A 127 14.31 -6.56 3.48
N ARG A 128 13.81 -5.33 3.41
CA ARG A 128 14.07 -4.28 4.39
C ARG A 128 12.84 -3.40 4.58
N VAL A 129 12.24 -3.43 5.76
CA VAL A 129 11.12 -2.54 6.11
C VAL A 129 11.67 -1.16 6.46
N ALA A 130 11.18 -0.12 5.81
CA ALA A 130 11.58 1.26 6.07
C ALA A 130 10.62 1.97 7.03
N SER A 131 9.31 1.76 6.88
CA SER A 131 8.31 2.41 7.73
C SER A 131 7.00 1.63 7.75
N VAL A 132 6.35 1.66 8.91
CA VAL A 132 5.00 1.13 9.14
C VAL A 132 4.19 2.21 9.84
N GLY A 133 2.94 2.41 9.44
CA GLY A 133 2.04 3.34 10.14
C GLY A 133 0.59 3.16 9.74
N VAL A 134 -0.31 3.79 10.49
CA VAL A 134 -1.75 3.76 10.20
C VAL A 134 -2.06 4.61 8.98
N TYR A 135 -2.72 4.02 7.98
CA TYR A 135 -3.18 4.71 6.77
C TYR A 135 -4.61 5.23 6.93
N SER A 136 -5.52 4.33 7.32
CA SER A 136 -6.96 4.61 7.43
C SER A 136 -7.62 3.92 8.60
N LEU A 137 -8.71 4.51 9.08
CA LEU A 137 -9.64 3.94 10.04
C LEU A 137 -11.00 3.74 9.37
N SER A 138 -11.63 2.62 9.71
CA SER A 138 -12.91 2.21 9.15
C SER A 138 -13.81 1.61 10.23
N PRO A 139 -15.13 1.88 10.22
CA PRO A 139 -16.09 1.41 11.22
C PRO A 139 -16.58 -0.03 11.01
N GLY A 140 -16.03 -0.73 10.01
CA GLY A 140 -16.41 -2.10 9.68
C GLY A 140 -15.23 -2.83 9.06
N VAL A 141 -15.36 -4.16 8.92
CA VAL A 141 -14.34 -5.00 8.31
C VAL A 141 -14.14 -4.62 6.84
N VAL A 142 -13.17 -3.74 6.58
CA VAL A 142 -12.77 -3.47 5.21
C VAL A 142 -11.92 -4.64 4.76
N LYS A 143 -12.45 -5.43 3.82
CA LYS A 143 -11.68 -6.44 3.10
C LYS A 143 -10.74 -5.72 2.14
N VAL A 144 -9.65 -5.18 2.67
CA VAL A 144 -8.57 -4.63 1.86
C VAL A 144 -7.81 -5.84 1.34
N ARG A 145 -7.94 -6.14 0.05
CA ARG A 145 -6.94 -7.02 -0.59
C ARG A 145 -5.61 -6.30 -0.53
N ILE A 146 -4.57 -7.01 -0.12
CA ILE A 146 -3.19 -6.54 -0.20
C ILE A 146 -2.98 -5.89 -1.57
N ALA A 147 -2.83 -4.57 -1.55
CA ALA A 147 -2.68 -3.76 -2.74
C ALA A 147 -1.27 -3.19 -2.75
N ILE A 148 -0.50 -3.59 -3.76
CA ILE A 148 0.77 -2.96 -4.09
C ILE A 148 0.43 -1.63 -4.75
N LEU A 149 0.67 -0.52 -4.05
CA LEU A 149 0.28 0.81 -4.54
C LEU A 149 1.34 1.45 -5.43
N VAL A 150 2.62 1.16 -5.18
CA VAL A 150 3.74 1.76 -5.91
C VAL A 150 4.88 0.74 -5.96
N THR A 151 5.32 0.39 -7.16
CA THR A 151 6.61 -0.28 -7.40
C THR A 151 7.55 0.77 -7.97
N GLY A 152 8.38 1.36 -7.12
CA GLY A 152 9.36 2.35 -7.52
C GLY A 152 10.62 1.66 -8.02
N TYR A 153 10.79 1.58 -9.34
CA TYR A 153 12.08 1.26 -9.96
C TYR A 153 13.03 2.44 -9.69
N CYS A 154 13.89 2.33 -8.68
CA CYS A 154 14.72 3.46 -8.24
C CYS A 154 15.96 3.69 -9.11
N CYS A 155 16.29 2.85 -10.09
CA CYS A 155 17.52 3.05 -10.86
C CYS A 155 17.32 2.69 -12.33
N LEU A 156 17.09 3.70 -13.19
CA LEU A 156 17.42 3.65 -14.61
C LEU A 156 17.44 5.07 -15.22
N LEU A 157 18.10 6.01 -14.54
CA LEU A 157 18.48 7.31 -15.14
C LEU A 157 19.75 7.84 -14.45
N HIS A 158 20.86 7.17 -14.74
CA HIS A 158 22.19 7.77 -14.67
C HIS A 158 23.01 7.23 -15.84
N ARG A 159 22.75 7.79 -17.02
CA ARG A 159 23.69 7.81 -18.15
C ARG A 159 23.12 8.75 -19.21
N PHE A 160 23.53 10.01 -19.16
CA PHE A 160 24.01 10.79 -20.31
C PHE A 160 24.75 12.02 -19.80
#